data_AF-A0A7X6YJG4-F1
#
_entry.id   AF-A0A7X6YJG4-F1
#
_cell.length_a   1.000
_cell.length_b   1.000
_cell.length_c   1.000
_cell.angle_alpha   90.00
_cell.angle_beta   90.00
_cell.angle_gamma   90.00
#
_symmetry.space_group_name_H-M   'P 1'
#
loop_
_entity.id
_entity.type
_entity.pdbx_description
1 polymer ?
#
loop_
_entity_poly.entity_id
_entity_poly.type
_entity_poly.pdbx_seq_one_letter_code
_entity_poly.pdbx_strand_id
1 'polypeptide(L)'
;SITGGAGEDGACRCPVCMRRFQDYYGYEMPRLMTDDVKQFRWREALFILEDTSRKIKEIKPGTEITCCVHATLNTYYVCEYRGYDNWDMVAASPYFDVFSTTIIAWELPQAFFENITQRTVEVAKKYGKQSERWLMGYYKQPADFAQIDRVVDLYAAAGVDRLGTWTYRGGYGTVLAAPDALKLWDRIGENYKRVLGEVR
;
A
#
# COMPACT_ATOMS: atom_id res chain seq x y z
N SER A 1 -3.77 0.64 16.33
CA SER A 1 -2.65 -0.30 16.16
C SER A 1 -2.67 -0.85 14.74
N ILE A 2 -1.50 -1.00 14.09
CA ILE A 2 -1.35 -1.62 12.76
C ILE A 2 -1.82 -3.10 12.78
N THR A 3 -1.83 -3.71 13.97
CA THR A 3 -2.33 -5.05 14.31
C THR A 3 -3.57 -5.01 15.23
N GLY A 4 -4.19 -3.85 15.42
CA GLY A 4 -5.30 -3.67 16.36
C GLY A 4 -6.57 -4.29 15.83
N GLY A 5 -7.15 -5.22 16.59
CA GLY A 5 -8.46 -5.78 16.30
C GLY A 5 -9.48 -4.67 16.13
N ALA A 6 -10.26 -4.74 15.04
CA ALA A 6 -11.43 -3.89 14.90
C ALA A 6 -12.37 -4.26 16.05
N GLY A 7 -12.58 -3.35 16.99
CA GLY A 7 -13.82 -3.39 17.75
C GLY A 7 -14.99 -3.33 16.76
N GLU A 8 -16.12 -3.93 17.13
CA GLU A 8 -17.31 -4.01 16.27
C GLU A 8 -17.82 -2.62 15.80
N ASP A 9 -17.40 -1.55 16.49
CA ASP A 9 -17.66 -0.12 16.21
C ASP A 9 -16.66 0.55 15.21
N GLY A 10 -15.99 -0.22 14.34
CA GLY A 10 -14.80 0.20 13.56
C GLY A 10 -14.95 1.24 12.43
N ALA A 11 -15.95 2.13 12.45
CA ALA A 11 -16.12 3.19 11.44
C ALA A 11 -16.22 4.59 12.08
N CYS A 12 -15.80 5.62 11.34
CA CYS A 12 -16.06 7.00 11.73
C CYS A 12 -17.58 7.26 11.72
N ARG A 13 -18.17 7.49 12.91
CA ARG A 13 -19.58 7.87 13.10
C ARG A 13 -19.73 9.35 13.48
N CYS A 14 -18.84 10.22 13.01
CA CYS A 14 -18.99 11.65 13.26
C CYS A 14 -20.27 12.17 12.59
N PRO A 15 -20.81 13.32 13.00
CA PRO A 15 -22.05 13.87 12.42
C PRO A 15 -22.01 14.01 10.90
N VAL A 16 -20.83 14.27 10.31
CA VAL A 16 -20.65 14.35 8.86
C VAL A 16 -20.83 12.97 8.21
N CYS A 17 -20.16 11.93 8.71
CA CYS A 17 -20.25 10.59 8.16
C CYS A 17 -21.67 10.01 8.31
N MET A 18 -22.31 10.20 9.47
CA MET A 18 -23.69 9.73 9.68
C MET A 18 -24.68 10.41 8.74
N ARG A 19 -24.56 11.73 8.55
CA ARG A 19 -25.41 12.47 7.60
C ARG A 19 -25.18 11.99 6.17
N ARG A 20 -23.93 11.91 5.70
CA ARG A 20 -23.64 11.40 4.35
C ARG A 20 -24.14 9.98 4.13
N PHE A 21 -23.98 9.11 5.12
CA PHE A 21 -24.53 7.76 5.07
C PHE A 21 -26.04 7.80 4.88
N GLN A 22 -26.75 8.57 5.71
CA GLN A 22 -28.20 8.73 5.61
C GLN A 22 -28.63 9.32 4.26
N ASP A 23 -27.88 10.29 3.72
CA ASP A 23 -28.16 10.87 2.40
C ASP A 23 -28.02 9.84 1.27
N TYR A 24 -27.12 8.87 1.41
CA TYR A 24 -26.91 7.82 0.40
C TYR A 24 -27.87 6.65 0.50
N TYR A 25 -28.12 6.17 1.73
CA TYR A 25 -28.86 4.93 1.96
C TYR A 25 -30.29 5.16 2.45
N GLY A 26 -30.64 6.38 2.86
CA GLY A 26 -31.98 6.76 3.31
C GLY A 26 -32.32 6.34 4.75
N TYR A 27 -31.37 5.79 5.51
CA TYR A 27 -31.58 5.34 6.89
C TYR A 27 -30.38 5.65 7.79
N GLU A 28 -30.56 5.54 9.12
CA GLU A 28 -29.50 5.83 10.09
C GLU A 28 -28.34 4.84 9.97
N MET A 29 -27.11 5.36 10.02
CA MET A 29 -25.89 4.54 9.98
C MET A 29 -25.87 3.48 11.11
N PRO A 30 -25.85 2.17 10.79
CA PRO A 30 -25.78 1.10 11.78
C PRO A 30 -24.51 1.16 12.63
N ARG A 31 -24.61 0.75 13.91
CA ARG A 31 -23.43 0.65 14.82
C ARG A 31 -22.50 -0.48 14.41
N LEU A 32 -23.09 -1.56 13.93
CA LEU A 32 -22.36 -2.71 13.42
C LEU A 32 -21.81 -2.43 12.02
N MET A 33 -20.67 -3.04 11.71
CA MET A 33 -20.02 -3.00 10.39
C MET A 33 -20.79 -3.84 9.35
N THR A 34 -21.96 -3.36 8.92
CA THR A 34 -22.71 -3.97 7.81
C THR A 34 -22.00 -3.74 6.47
N ASP A 35 -22.41 -4.46 5.42
CA ASP A 35 -21.84 -4.27 4.09
C ASP A 35 -22.06 -2.85 3.55
N ASP A 36 -23.20 -2.22 3.84
CA ASP A 36 -23.43 -0.81 3.50
C ASP A 36 -22.43 0.11 4.20
N VAL A 37 -22.09 -0.15 5.46
CA VAL A 37 -21.07 0.61 6.19
C VAL A 37 -19.67 0.39 5.59
N LYS A 38 -19.34 -0.85 5.17
CA LYS A 38 -18.08 -1.15 4.49
C LYS A 38 -17.97 -0.40 3.15
N GLN A 39 -19.02 -0.47 2.31
CA GLN A 39 -19.07 0.21 1.01
C GLN A 39 -19.01 1.72 1.15
N PHE A 40 -19.77 2.29 2.09
CA PHE A 40 -19.70 3.70 2.43
C PHE A 40 -18.27 4.11 2.79
N ARG A 41 -17.60 3.33 3.64
CA ARG A 41 -16.22 3.62 4.06
C ARG A 41 -15.26 3.58 2.88
N TRP A 42 -15.33 2.58 2.01
CA TRP A 42 -14.48 2.49 0.82
C TRP A 42 -14.63 3.69 -0.08
N ARG A 43 -15.89 4.06 -0.34
CA ARG A 43 -16.22 5.20 -1.18
C ARG A 43 -15.73 6.52 -0.58
N GLU A 44 -16.03 6.80 0.68
CA GLU A 44 -15.68 8.10 1.28
C GLU A 44 -14.17 8.25 1.46
N ALA A 45 -13.48 7.16 1.82
CA ALA A 45 -12.03 7.16 1.92
C ALA A 45 -11.39 7.43 0.55
N LEU A 46 -11.85 6.75 -0.50
CA LEU A 46 -11.37 6.96 -1.86
C LEU A 46 -11.69 8.37 -2.38
N PHE A 47 -12.90 8.87 -2.15
CA PHE A 47 -13.32 10.22 -2.58
C PHE A 47 -12.37 11.31 -2.10
N ILE A 48 -11.90 11.26 -0.85
CA ILE A 48 -10.98 12.28 -0.32
C ILE A 48 -9.67 12.30 -1.11
N LEU A 49 -9.13 11.11 -1.42
CA LEU A 49 -7.90 10.97 -2.19
C LEU A 49 -8.11 11.37 -3.65
N GLU A 50 -9.21 10.95 -4.27
CA GLU A 50 -9.55 11.31 -5.66
C GLU A 50 -9.81 12.79 -5.83
N ASP A 51 -10.57 13.43 -4.94
CA ASP A 51 -10.87 14.87 -5.02
C ASP A 51 -9.59 15.70 -4.87
N THR A 52 -8.73 15.33 -3.92
CA THR A 52 -7.42 15.95 -3.75
C THR A 52 -6.56 15.77 -4.99
N SER A 53 -6.52 14.55 -5.54
CA SER A 53 -5.71 14.20 -6.70
C SER A 53 -6.18 14.91 -7.96
N ARG A 54 -7.49 15.00 -8.17
CA ARG A 54 -8.12 15.78 -9.23
C ARG A 54 -7.70 17.24 -9.15
N LYS A 55 -7.83 17.88 -7.98
CA LYS A 55 -7.42 19.28 -7.77
C LYS A 55 -5.93 19.50 -8.04
N ILE A 56 -5.07 18.57 -7.61
CA ILE A 56 -3.63 18.63 -7.92
C ILE A 56 -3.41 18.59 -9.44
N LYS A 57 -4.07 17.67 -10.15
CA LYS A 57 -3.93 17.55 -11.61
C LYS A 57 -4.57 18.72 -12.38
N GLU A 58 -5.62 19.35 -11.87
CA GLU A 58 -6.18 20.58 -12.44
C GLU A 58 -5.17 21.74 -12.40
N ILE A 59 -4.38 21.83 -11.32
CA ILE A 59 -3.33 22.83 -11.16
C ILE A 59 -2.08 22.46 -11.97
N LYS A 60 -1.70 21.18 -11.97
CA LYS A 60 -0.50 20.66 -12.63
C LYS A 60 -0.79 19.30 -13.27
N PRO A 61 -1.27 19.26 -14.53
CA PRO A 61 -1.75 18.04 -15.19
C PRO A 61 -0.74 16.88 -15.25
N GLY A 62 0.55 17.20 -15.40
CA GLY A 62 1.62 16.20 -15.46
C GLY A 62 2.08 15.64 -14.11
N THR A 63 1.38 15.93 -13.00
CA THR A 63 1.75 15.37 -11.69
C THR A 63 1.37 13.90 -11.63
N GLU A 64 2.37 13.04 -11.42
CA GLU A 64 2.16 11.64 -11.13
C GLU A 64 1.69 11.46 -9.67
N ILE A 65 0.68 10.61 -9.47
CA ILE A 65 0.08 10.33 -8.17
C ILE A 65 0.15 8.82 -7.92
N THR A 66 0.79 8.46 -6.83
CA THR A 66 0.92 7.09 -6.36
C THR A 66 -0.02 6.85 -5.19
N CYS A 67 -0.86 5.81 -5.29
CA CYS A 67 -1.69 5.38 -4.17
C CYS A 67 -1.15 4.07 -3.60
N CYS A 68 -0.78 4.08 -2.32
CA CYS A 68 -0.31 2.89 -1.60
C CYS A 68 -1.42 2.32 -0.72
N VAL A 69 -1.83 1.10 -1.03
CA VAL A 69 -2.83 0.36 -0.24
C VAL A 69 -2.16 -0.67 0.67
N HIS A 70 -2.88 -1.16 1.67
CA HIS A 70 -2.37 -2.28 2.47
C HIS A 70 -2.25 -3.56 1.64
N ALA A 71 -1.18 -4.32 1.89
CA ALA A 71 -0.97 -5.67 1.36
C ALA A 71 -1.95 -6.67 2.02
N THR A 72 -3.26 -6.49 1.80
CA THR A 72 -4.33 -7.27 2.42
C THR A 72 -4.33 -8.71 1.94
N LEU A 73 -3.81 -9.57 2.81
CA LEU A 73 -4.05 -11.00 2.84
C LEU A 73 -4.61 -11.32 4.21
N ASN A 74 -5.65 -12.16 4.27
CA ASN A 74 -6.42 -12.46 5.49
C ASN A 74 -5.55 -12.85 6.71
N THR A 75 -4.30 -13.25 6.50
CA THR A 75 -3.32 -13.63 7.52
C THR A 75 -2.38 -12.51 8.01
N TYR A 76 -2.36 -11.33 7.37
CA TYR A 76 -1.48 -10.20 7.73
C TYR A 76 -2.26 -8.90 7.94
N TYR A 77 -3.15 -8.56 7.01
CA TYR A 77 -4.11 -7.45 7.16
C TYR A 77 -5.51 -7.96 6.81
N VAL A 78 -6.42 -7.96 7.80
CA VAL A 78 -7.82 -8.37 7.60
C VAL A 78 -8.50 -7.40 6.64
N CYS A 79 -8.99 -7.94 5.52
CA CYS A 79 -9.40 -7.21 4.30
C CYS A 79 -10.76 -6.50 4.38
N GLU A 80 -11.47 -6.56 5.51
CA GLU A 80 -12.86 -6.08 5.58
C GLU A 80 -13.07 -4.90 6.54
N TYR A 81 -12.01 -4.44 7.20
CA TYR A 81 -12.09 -3.42 8.24
C TYR A 81 -11.39 -2.10 7.88
N ARG A 82 -10.91 -1.93 6.65
CA ARG A 82 -10.20 -0.70 6.25
C ARG A 82 -10.93 0.00 5.09
N GLY A 83 -10.53 1.25 4.84
CA GLY A 83 -11.12 2.08 3.79
C GLY A 83 -10.53 1.86 2.39
N TYR A 84 -9.40 1.13 2.30
CA TYR A 84 -8.57 1.05 1.08
C TYR A 84 -8.15 -0.40 0.77
N ASP A 85 -8.90 -1.37 1.25
CA ASP A 85 -8.70 -2.81 1.07
C ASP A 85 -9.36 -3.34 -0.21
N ASN A 86 -10.27 -2.57 -0.84
CA ASN A 86 -10.75 -2.83 -2.19
C ASN A 86 -9.75 -2.29 -3.25
N TRP A 87 -8.82 -3.14 -3.66
CA TRP A 87 -7.74 -2.78 -4.60
C TRP A 87 -8.27 -2.42 -5.98
N ASP A 88 -9.33 -3.08 -6.45
CA ASP A 88 -9.96 -2.79 -7.74
C ASP A 88 -10.54 -1.38 -7.78
N MET A 89 -11.23 -0.94 -6.73
CA MET A 89 -11.74 0.44 -6.64
C MET A 89 -10.60 1.47 -6.66
N VAL A 90 -9.53 1.22 -5.92
CA VAL A 90 -8.38 2.14 -5.88
C VAL A 90 -7.68 2.18 -7.23
N ALA A 91 -7.36 1.03 -7.82
CA ALA A 91 -6.67 0.96 -9.11
C ALA A 91 -7.53 1.47 -10.28
N ALA A 92 -8.86 1.40 -10.19
CA ALA A 92 -9.76 1.96 -11.19
C ALA A 92 -9.79 3.50 -11.22
N SER A 93 -9.30 4.17 -10.18
CA SER A 93 -9.32 5.64 -10.12
C SER A 93 -8.62 6.26 -11.33
N PRO A 94 -9.23 7.23 -12.03
CA PRO A 94 -8.59 7.91 -13.15
C PRO A 94 -7.48 8.87 -12.70
N TYR A 95 -7.40 9.18 -11.40
CA TYR A 95 -6.48 10.17 -10.87
C TYR A 95 -5.19 9.59 -10.31
N PHE A 96 -5.12 8.27 -10.12
CA PHE A 96 -3.89 7.59 -9.70
C PHE A 96 -3.17 7.02 -10.92
N ASP A 97 -1.87 7.23 -11.01
CA ASP A 97 -1.03 6.76 -12.11
C ASP A 97 -0.30 5.47 -11.72
N VAL A 98 0.02 5.33 -10.42
CA VAL A 98 0.76 4.20 -9.86
C VAL A 98 -0.05 3.53 -8.76
N PHE A 99 -0.25 2.21 -8.92
CA PHE A 99 -0.82 1.35 -7.90
C PHE A 99 0.31 0.69 -7.10
N SER A 100 0.30 0.93 -5.79
CA SER A 100 1.35 0.50 -4.88
C SER A 100 0.76 -0.26 -3.70
N THR A 101 1.52 -1.20 -3.15
CA THR A 101 1.13 -1.93 -1.95
C THR A 101 2.16 -1.79 -0.85
N THR A 102 1.69 -1.79 0.40
CA THR A 102 2.50 -1.46 1.58
C THR A 102 3.71 -2.37 1.75
N ILE A 103 4.68 -1.87 2.50
CA ILE A 103 5.89 -2.58 2.90
C ILE A 103 5.50 -3.79 3.75
N ILE A 104 6.12 -4.93 3.48
CA ILE A 104 5.91 -6.17 4.21
C ILE A 104 7.18 -6.52 4.99
N ALA A 105 7.03 -7.16 6.15
CA ALA A 105 8.15 -7.43 7.05
C ALA A 105 9.05 -8.56 6.53
N TRP A 106 10.35 -8.46 6.81
CA TRP A 106 11.36 -9.45 6.38
C TRP A 106 11.11 -10.86 6.92
N GLU A 107 10.42 -11.00 8.05
CA GLU A 107 10.12 -12.29 8.66
C GLU A 107 8.97 -13.05 7.98
N LEU A 108 8.25 -12.42 7.05
CA LEU A 108 7.16 -13.11 6.35
C LEU A 108 7.71 -14.21 5.43
N PRO A 109 6.96 -15.31 5.24
CA PRO A 109 7.36 -16.37 4.32
C PRO A 109 7.53 -15.86 2.90
N GLN A 110 8.45 -16.45 2.15
CA GLN A 110 8.69 -16.17 0.72
C GLN A 110 7.39 -16.16 -0.11
N ALA A 111 6.50 -17.14 0.11
CA ALA A 111 5.21 -17.22 -0.59
C ALA A 111 4.32 -15.98 -0.38
N PHE A 112 4.48 -15.26 0.74
CA PHE A 112 3.76 -14.01 0.99
C PHE A 112 4.29 -12.87 0.10
N PHE A 113 5.61 -12.77 -0.06
CA PHE A 113 6.22 -11.83 -0.99
C PHE A 113 5.75 -12.11 -2.42
N GLU A 114 5.75 -13.37 -2.85
CA GLU A 114 5.30 -13.80 -4.18
C GLU A 114 3.84 -13.43 -4.42
N ASN A 115 2.94 -13.79 -3.49
CA ASN A 115 1.52 -13.56 -3.65
C ASN A 115 1.16 -12.07 -3.71
N ILE A 116 1.68 -11.25 -2.79
CA ILE A 116 1.40 -9.81 -2.79
C ILE A 116 1.96 -9.15 -4.04
N THR A 117 3.16 -9.51 -4.46
CA THR A 117 3.78 -8.94 -5.66
C THR A 117 2.97 -9.30 -6.91
N GLN A 118 2.63 -10.58 -7.08
CA GLN A 118 1.82 -11.02 -8.22
C GLN A 118 0.48 -10.28 -8.28
N ARG A 119 -0.24 -10.21 -7.16
CA ARG A 119 -1.52 -9.48 -7.09
C ARG A 119 -1.37 -7.99 -7.35
N THR A 120 -0.27 -7.38 -6.89
CA THR A 120 0.00 -5.94 -7.12
C THR A 120 0.15 -5.67 -8.62
N VAL A 121 0.96 -6.49 -9.29
CA VAL A 121 1.21 -6.39 -10.74
C VAL A 121 -0.06 -6.67 -11.53
N GLU A 122 -0.82 -7.71 -11.17
CA GLU A 122 -2.08 -8.08 -11.85
C GLU A 122 -3.11 -6.95 -11.79
N VAL A 123 -3.33 -6.38 -10.60
CA VAL A 123 -4.28 -5.27 -10.42
C VAL A 123 -3.82 -4.02 -11.16
N ALA A 124 -2.53 -3.66 -11.07
CA ALA A 124 -1.99 -2.53 -11.80
C ALA A 124 -2.19 -2.69 -13.32
N LYS A 125 -1.81 -3.86 -13.87
CA LYS A 125 -1.98 -4.18 -15.30
C LYS A 125 -3.44 -4.15 -15.73
N LYS A 126 -4.35 -4.72 -14.92
CA LYS A 126 -5.80 -4.74 -15.20
C LYS A 126 -6.37 -3.33 -15.44
N TYR A 127 -5.88 -2.32 -14.74
CA TYR A 127 -6.35 -0.94 -14.83
C TYR A 127 -5.38 0.02 -15.54
N GLY A 128 -4.36 -0.51 -16.22
CA GLY A 128 -3.39 0.29 -16.96
C GLY A 128 -2.56 1.23 -16.08
N LYS A 129 -2.25 0.82 -14.85
CA LYS A 129 -1.41 1.55 -13.90
C LYS A 129 0.02 1.01 -13.92
N GLN A 130 0.98 1.85 -13.54
CA GLN A 130 2.27 1.34 -13.12
C GLN A 130 2.14 0.63 -11.77
N SER A 131 2.92 -0.42 -11.57
CA SER A 131 3.01 -1.16 -10.33
C SER A 131 4.23 -0.72 -9.51
N GLU A 132 4.04 -0.54 -8.21
CA GLU A 132 5.13 -0.25 -7.28
C GLU A 132 5.14 -1.22 -6.10
N ARG A 133 6.34 -1.67 -5.72
CA ARG A 133 6.56 -2.42 -4.49
C ARG A 133 7.64 -1.77 -3.64
N TRP A 134 7.49 -1.92 -2.32
CA TRP A 134 8.41 -1.34 -1.35
C TRP A 134 9.23 -2.40 -0.62
N LEU A 135 10.48 -2.06 -0.34
CA LEU A 135 11.39 -2.78 0.55
C LEU A 135 11.46 -2.08 1.91
N MET A 136 11.55 -2.89 2.97
CA MET A 136 11.72 -2.41 4.34
C MET A 136 13.18 -2.03 4.60
N GLY A 137 13.46 -0.74 4.63
CA GLY A 137 14.75 -0.15 5.00
C GLY A 137 14.82 0.36 6.44
N TYR A 138 13.94 -0.12 7.34
CA TYR A 138 13.81 0.40 8.72
C TYR A 138 13.34 -0.69 9.68
N TYR A 139 13.48 -0.41 10.98
CA TYR A 139 13.01 -1.18 12.14
C TYR A 139 13.60 -2.58 12.28
N LYS A 140 13.59 -3.38 11.22
CA LYS A 140 14.17 -4.72 11.15
C LYS A 140 15.02 -4.87 9.89
N GLN A 141 15.72 -6.00 9.83
CA GLN A 141 16.52 -6.43 8.69
C GLN A 141 16.41 -7.96 8.55
N PRO A 142 16.66 -8.51 7.36
CA PRO A 142 16.74 -9.95 7.22
C PRO A 142 17.98 -10.50 7.93
N ALA A 143 17.88 -11.71 8.48
CA ALA A 143 19.05 -12.40 9.07
C ALA A 143 20.10 -12.73 8.00
N ASP A 144 19.63 -13.11 6.81
CA ASP A 144 20.44 -13.30 5.61
C ASP A 144 20.20 -12.16 4.62
N PHE A 145 21.22 -11.33 4.40
CA PHE A 145 21.13 -10.20 3.46
C PHE A 145 20.90 -10.63 2.01
N ALA A 146 21.19 -11.88 1.64
CA ALA A 146 20.85 -12.40 0.32
C ALA A 146 19.33 -12.54 0.13
N GLN A 147 18.51 -12.46 1.19
CA GLN A 147 17.06 -12.32 1.07
C GLN A 147 16.67 -11.04 0.31
N ILE A 148 17.45 -9.95 0.47
CA ILE A 148 17.18 -8.68 -0.25
C ILE A 148 17.29 -8.93 -1.75
N ASP A 149 18.32 -9.68 -2.19
CA ASP A 149 18.53 -10.00 -3.60
C ASP A 149 17.39 -10.83 -4.15
N ARG A 150 17.02 -11.90 -3.44
CA ARG A 150 15.92 -12.79 -3.85
C ARG A 150 14.59 -12.05 -3.95
N VAL A 151 14.32 -11.12 -3.05
CA VAL A 151 13.09 -10.31 -3.09
C VAL A 151 13.12 -9.30 -4.24
N VAL A 152 14.27 -8.67 -4.50
CA VAL A 152 14.43 -7.77 -5.65
C VAL A 152 14.28 -8.52 -6.97
N ASP A 153 14.92 -9.69 -7.09
CA ASP A 153 14.80 -10.57 -8.27
C ASP A 153 13.36 -11.00 -8.49
N LEU A 154 12.67 -11.41 -7.43
CA LEU A 154 11.25 -11.74 -7.48
C LEU A 154 10.42 -10.55 -8.01
N TYR A 155 10.64 -9.36 -7.47
CA TYR A 155 9.87 -8.18 -7.87
C TYR A 155 10.15 -7.79 -9.32
N ALA A 156 11.42 -7.81 -9.74
CA ALA A 156 11.82 -7.54 -11.12
C ALA A 156 11.26 -8.59 -12.08
N ALA A 157 11.39 -9.88 -11.77
CA ALA A 157 10.90 -10.98 -12.61
C ALA A 157 9.37 -11.00 -12.74
N ALA A 158 8.64 -10.57 -11.70
CA ALA A 158 7.19 -10.39 -11.76
C ALA A 158 6.76 -9.21 -12.65
N GLY A 159 7.70 -8.33 -13.03
CA GLY A 159 7.45 -7.14 -13.84
C GLY A 159 6.88 -5.98 -13.02
N VAL A 160 7.39 -5.78 -11.80
CA VAL A 160 7.12 -4.55 -11.04
C VAL A 160 7.82 -3.38 -11.71
N ASP A 161 7.09 -2.29 -11.98
CA ASP A 161 7.63 -1.13 -12.70
C ASP A 161 8.55 -0.26 -11.84
N ARG A 162 8.27 -0.16 -10.53
CA ARG A 162 9.04 0.68 -9.61
C ARG A 162 9.29 0.03 -8.26
N LEU A 163 10.54 0.17 -7.79
CA LEU A 163 10.97 -0.27 -6.46
C LEU A 163 11.21 0.93 -5.53
N GLY A 164 10.47 0.98 -4.43
CA GLY A 164 10.61 1.97 -3.37
C GLY A 164 11.29 1.39 -2.13
N THR A 165 11.95 2.22 -1.32
CA THR A 165 12.44 1.81 0.01
C THR A 165 12.02 2.82 1.04
N TRP A 166 11.49 2.35 2.16
CA TRP A 166 11.18 3.18 3.31
C TRP A 166 11.83 2.58 4.56
N THR A 167 12.48 3.34 5.43
CA THR A 167 13.05 4.68 5.15
C THR A 167 14.44 4.52 4.55
N TYR A 168 14.93 5.57 3.90
CA TYR A 168 16.36 5.74 3.63
C TYR A 168 16.89 6.88 4.49
N ARG A 169 17.78 6.59 5.44
CA ARG A 169 18.41 7.52 6.40
C ARG A 169 17.48 8.31 7.33
N GLY A 170 16.18 8.45 7.02
CA GLY A 170 15.22 9.17 7.86
C GLY A 170 15.01 8.57 9.25
N GLY A 171 15.28 7.27 9.43
CA GLY A 171 15.25 6.61 10.73
C GLY A 171 16.62 6.51 11.43
N TYR A 172 17.71 7.00 10.84
CA TYR A 172 19.05 6.77 11.38
C TYR A 172 19.23 7.45 12.74
N GLY A 173 19.73 6.72 13.73
CA GLY A 173 19.84 7.21 15.11
C GLY A 173 18.53 7.25 15.90
N THR A 174 17.43 6.72 15.35
CA THR A 174 16.14 6.61 16.05
C THR A 174 15.83 5.16 16.43
N VAL A 175 14.79 4.95 17.24
CA VAL A 175 14.27 3.61 17.56
C VAL A 175 13.71 2.86 16.35
N LEU A 176 13.54 3.54 15.21
CA LEU A 176 13.11 2.95 13.94
C LEU A 176 14.29 2.57 13.04
N ALA A 177 15.55 2.77 13.46
CA ALA A 177 16.70 2.26 12.71
C ALA A 177 16.71 0.72 12.72
N ALA A 178 17.05 0.11 11.57
CA ALA A 178 17.40 -1.31 11.56
C ALA A 178 18.74 -1.52 12.30
N PRO A 179 19.00 -2.71 12.88
CA PRO A 179 20.24 -2.99 13.62
C PRO A 179 21.54 -2.61 12.89
N ASP A 180 21.64 -2.97 11.61
CA ASP A 180 22.73 -2.66 10.68
C ASP A 180 22.21 -1.76 9.54
N ALA A 181 21.59 -0.62 9.88
CA ALA A 181 20.90 0.25 8.93
C ALA A 181 21.75 0.65 7.70
N LEU A 182 23.04 0.96 7.87
CA LEU A 182 23.93 1.31 6.76
C LEU A 182 24.09 0.13 5.79
N LYS A 183 24.39 -1.06 6.32
CA LYS A 183 24.51 -2.29 5.53
C LYS A 183 23.21 -2.63 4.78
N LEU A 184 22.06 -2.42 5.43
CA LEU A 184 20.74 -2.62 4.83
C LEU A 184 20.53 -1.70 3.62
N TRP A 185 20.80 -0.42 3.78
CA TRP A 185 20.67 0.54 2.69
C TRP A 185 21.68 0.34 1.58
N ASP A 186 22.92 -0.02 1.91
CA ASP A 186 23.95 -0.33 0.92
C ASP A 186 23.52 -1.52 0.06
N ARG A 187 23.03 -2.61 0.68
CA ARG A 187 22.59 -3.80 -0.06
C ARG A 187 21.35 -3.54 -0.92
N ILE A 188 20.39 -2.76 -0.43
CA ILE A 188 19.24 -2.33 -1.23
C ILE A 188 19.70 -1.49 -2.42
N GLY A 189 20.61 -0.54 -2.20
CA GLY A 189 21.14 0.35 -3.24
C GLY A 189 21.94 -0.38 -4.32
N GLU A 190 22.73 -1.39 -3.94
CA GLU A 190 23.41 -2.30 -4.87
C GLU A 190 22.41 -3.02 -5.79
N ASN A 191 21.33 -3.53 -5.21
CA ASN A 191 20.28 -4.21 -5.96
C ASN A 191 19.54 -3.27 -6.92
N TYR A 192 19.28 -2.03 -6.51
CA TYR A 192 18.68 -1.03 -7.40
C TYR A 192 19.57 -0.73 -8.60
N LYS A 193 20.89 -0.58 -8.40
CA LYS A 193 21.83 -0.41 -9.50
C LYS A 193 21.83 -1.60 -10.44
N ARG A 194 21.77 -2.82 -9.89
CA ARG A 194 21.74 -4.06 -10.66
C ARG A 194 20.52 -4.12 -11.59
N VAL A 195 19.31 -3.97 -11.06
CA VAL A 195 18.09 -4.08 -11.88
C VAL A 195 17.86 -2.88 -12.79
N LEU A 196 18.32 -1.67 -12.43
CA LEU A 196 18.30 -0.53 -13.36
C LEU A 196 19.27 -0.71 -14.54
N GLY A 197 20.36 -1.46 -14.34
CA GLY A 197 21.33 -1.78 -15.38
C GLY A 197 20.85 -2.87 -16.34
N GLU A 198 19.96 -3.75 -15.90
CA GLU A 198 19.36 -4.84 -16.69
C GLU A 198 18.19 -4.37 -17.56
N VAL A 199 17.54 -3.24 -17.23
CA VAL A 199 16.39 -2.66 -17.98
C VAL A 199 16.87 -1.77 -19.16
N ARG A 200 17.91 -2.19 -19.89
CA ARG A 200 18.36 -1.52 -21.12
C ARG A 200 18.17 -2.38 -22.36
#